data_AF-A0A0N4YND9-F1
#
_entry.id   AF-A0A0N4YND9-F1
#
_cell.length_a   1.000
_cell.length_b   1.000
_cell.length_c   1.000
_cell.angle_alpha   90.00
_cell.angle_beta   90.00
_cell.angle_gamma   90.00
#
_symmetry.space_group_name_H-M   'P 1'
#
loop_
_entity.id
_entity.type
_entity.pdbx_description
1 polymer ?
#
loop_
_entity_poly.entity_id
_entity_poly.type
_entity_poly.pdbx_seq_one_letter_code
_entity_poly.pdbx_strand_id
1 'polypeptide(L)'
;MLFLRSYFYIYLHYIPANILYHLLPYSKIALFITLRCTIGVFTLLAEFALYKAACKHLSISIGRFFVLISMLSTGMFISSTAFLPSSFAMAMNMYAMAAFLNEKWFYAIFATAVSALVGWPFAAVLGLPIVAEMLILRPKWKMFWYYAAMSGILVCGSLLTVDSYYYGKRVLAPLNIVLYNVFSEHGPDLYGVEPLSYYLKNLALNWNLAAFLVPCAIPLSAINYLYSWKASAEHKKWGIPVHPTYWRHYSSLFLLFCSFSLWCLIFFVQPHKEERFLFPIYPLIALLAAVYKSLNEHLMDHQHQLDFSIRGDPLRVCVGKEWYRFPSSFFLPQMAVDARSRKRGVQLHFVKSEFAGLLPKYYPQGKIPFITRRIPTEMNDMNQEEMSRYVPLDTCDYLIDLETPDQTTDLEPNYGSMTDTFRRLYTHPFLLSSKSHWFYRAFFIPRVSARKTAFANYTIYQRIPPTTRA
;
A
#
# COMPACT_ATOMS: atom_id res chain seq x y z
N MET A 1 -42.41 21.20 6.37
CA MET A 1 -41.29 21.15 5.40
C MET A 1 -39.97 20.96 6.13
N LEU A 2 -39.31 19.82 5.93
CA LEU A 2 -37.97 19.52 6.46
C LEU A 2 -36.92 20.19 5.57
N PHE A 3 -35.94 20.87 6.18
CA PHE A 3 -34.81 21.44 5.45
C PHE A 3 -33.63 20.48 5.52
N LEU A 4 -33.24 19.96 4.35
CA LEU A 4 -32.28 18.87 4.20
C LEU A 4 -30.88 19.33 3.79
N ARG A 5 -30.68 20.61 3.45
CA ARG A 5 -29.38 21.15 3.01
C ARG A 5 -28.84 22.13 4.04
N SER A 6 -27.56 22.01 4.40
CA SER A 6 -26.91 22.94 5.32
C SER A 6 -26.32 24.13 4.55
N TYR A 7 -26.62 25.34 5.00
CA TYR A 7 -25.97 26.56 4.52
C TYR A 7 -24.54 26.66 5.06
N PHE A 8 -24.27 26.13 6.25
CA PHE A 8 -22.93 26.07 6.80
C PHE A 8 -21.95 25.31 5.89
N TYR A 9 -22.36 24.17 5.35
CA TYR A 9 -21.55 23.41 4.39
C TYR A 9 -21.23 24.22 3.13
N ILE A 10 -22.22 24.94 2.59
CA ILE A 10 -22.03 25.83 1.44
C ILE A 10 -21.07 26.96 1.80
N TYR A 11 -21.23 27.55 2.99
CA TYR A 11 -20.42 28.68 3.45
C TYR A 11 -18.93 28.33 3.55
N LEU A 12 -18.58 27.12 4.00
CA LEU A 12 -17.20 26.63 4.03
C LEU A 12 -16.51 26.66 2.66
N HIS A 13 -17.27 26.41 1.59
CA HIS A 13 -16.77 26.42 0.22
C HIS A 13 -16.93 27.78 -0.44
N TYR A 14 -17.86 28.60 0.03
CA TYR A 14 -18.05 29.98 -0.39
C TYR A 14 -16.87 30.87 -0.02
N ILE A 15 -16.29 30.72 1.18
CA ILE A 15 -15.14 31.56 1.62
C ILE A 15 -13.97 31.51 0.61
N PRO A 16 -13.41 30.34 0.26
CA PRO A 16 -12.34 30.29 -0.73
C PRO A 16 -12.83 30.72 -2.12
N ALA A 17 -14.06 30.36 -2.50
CA ALA A 17 -14.64 30.76 -3.78
C ALA A 17 -14.77 32.30 -3.90
N ASN A 18 -15.13 33.01 -2.83
CA ASN A 18 -15.30 34.45 -2.82
C ASN A 18 -13.96 35.19 -2.93
N ILE A 19 -12.92 34.69 -2.25
CA ILE A 19 -11.56 35.23 -2.41
C ILE A 19 -11.11 35.09 -3.87
N LEU A 20 -11.32 33.91 -4.46
CA LEU A 20 -10.95 33.61 -5.84
C LEU A 20 -11.76 34.42 -6.86
N TYR A 21 -13.04 34.66 -6.56
CA TYR A 21 -13.93 35.49 -7.36
C TYR A 21 -13.42 36.93 -7.53
N HIS A 22 -12.79 37.49 -6.50
CA HIS A 22 -12.19 38.83 -6.57
C HIS A 22 -10.81 38.87 -7.24
N LEU A 23 -10.12 37.72 -7.36
CA LEU A 23 -8.78 37.63 -7.95
C LEU A 23 -8.78 37.27 -9.44
N LEU A 24 -9.85 36.66 -9.96
CA LEU A 24 -9.94 36.16 -11.33
C LEU A 24 -10.99 36.92 -12.16
N PRO A 25 -10.78 37.08 -13.48
CA PRO A 25 -11.78 37.68 -14.37
C PRO A 25 -13.09 36.86 -14.38
N TYR A 26 -14.22 37.55 -14.48
CA TYR A 26 -15.56 36.99 -14.30
C TYR A 26 -15.87 35.83 -15.26
N SER A 27 -15.80 34.60 -14.76
CA SER A 27 -16.22 33.39 -15.47
C SER A 27 -16.72 32.33 -14.49
N LYS A 28 -17.97 31.88 -14.67
CA LYS A 28 -18.56 30.79 -13.87
C LYS A 28 -17.78 29.49 -14.00
N ILE A 29 -17.19 29.24 -15.18
CA ILE A 29 -16.35 28.06 -15.45
C ILE A 29 -15.04 28.17 -14.66
N ALA A 30 -14.41 29.35 -14.64
CA ALA A 30 -13.20 29.57 -13.87
C ALA A 30 -13.47 29.33 -12.39
N LEU A 31 -14.54 29.90 -11.83
CA LEU A 31 -14.91 29.70 -10.43
C LEU A 31 -15.14 28.21 -10.09
N PHE A 32 -15.84 27.49 -10.96
CA PHE A 32 -16.07 26.04 -10.79
C PHE A 32 -14.76 25.25 -10.76
N ILE A 33 -13.87 25.49 -11.72
CA ILE A 33 -12.58 24.79 -11.81
C ILE A 33 -11.70 25.13 -10.60
N THR A 34 -11.63 26.41 -10.21
CA THR A 34 -10.78 26.81 -9.08
C THR A 34 -11.31 26.25 -7.76
N LEU A 35 -12.63 26.18 -7.56
CA LEU A 35 -13.21 25.51 -6.40
C LEU A 35 -12.81 24.03 -6.36
N ARG A 36 -12.87 23.32 -7.49
CA ARG A 36 -12.40 21.93 -7.59
C ARG A 36 -10.92 21.78 -7.26
N CYS A 37 -10.08 22.73 -7.69
CA CYS A 37 -8.67 22.76 -7.31
C CYS A 37 -8.49 22.93 -5.80
N THR A 38 -9.25 23.81 -5.14
CA THR A 38 -9.21 23.98 -3.68
C THR A 38 -9.62 22.70 -2.94
N ILE A 39 -10.69 22.03 -3.41
CA ILE A 39 -11.11 20.74 -2.85
C ILE A 39 -10.04 19.67 -3.08
N GLY A 40 -9.42 19.64 -4.26
CA GLY A 40 -8.30 18.75 -4.58
C GLY A 40 -7.11 18.95 -3.65
N VAL A 41 -6.72 20.20 -3.38
CA VAL A 41 -5.64 20.53 -2.43
C VAL A 41 -6.01 20.09 -1.01
N PHE A 42 -7.25 20.32 -0.58
CA PHE A 42 -7.72 19.86 0.74
C PHE A 42 -7.66 18.34 0.86
N THR A 43 -8.11 17.60 -0.16
CA THR A 43 -8.03 16.14 -0.20
C THR A 43 -6.58 15.66 -0.22
N LEU A 44 -5.69 16.31 -0.98
CA LEU A 44 -4.26 15.99 -1.02
C LEU A 44 -3.58 16.15 0.35
N LEU A 45 -3.92 17.21 1.09
CA LEU A 45 -3.39 17.41 2.46
C LEU A 45 -3.88 16.32 3.42
N ALA A 46 -5.12 15.87 3.26
CA ALA A 46 -5.70 14.78 4.04
C ALA A 46 -5.03 13.44 3.70
N GLU A 47 -4.82 13.17 2.42
CA GLU A 47 -4.10 11.99 1.93
C GLU A 47 -2.66 11.97 2.43
N PHE A 48 -1.96 13.11 2.39
CA PHE A 48 -0.60 13.24 2.92
C PHE A 48 -0.52 13.01 4.43
N ALA A 49 -1.51 13.50 5.19
CA ALA A 49 -1.59 13.25 6.63
C ALA A 49 -1.73 11.74 6.93
N LEU A 50 -2.58 11.05 6.17
CA LEU A 50 -2.76 9.61 6.28
C LEU A 50 -1.50 8.83 5.86
N TYR A 51 -0.86 9.23 4.75
CA TYR A 51 0.41 8.66 4.30
C TYR A 51 1.49 8.74 5.39
N LYS A 52 1.67 9.92 6.01
CA LYS A 52 2.64 10.09 7.11
C LYS A 52 2.32 9.19 8.29
N ALA A 53 1.04 9.08 8.66
CA ALA A 53 0.60 8.22 9.75
C ALA A 53 0.85 6.73 9.43
N ALA A 54 0.54 6.30 8.20
CA ALA A 54 0.75 4.93 7.73
C ALA A 54 2.26 4.56 7.70
N CYS A 55 3.11 5.44 7.17
CA CYS A 55 4.57 5.24 7.18
C CYS A 55 5.15 5.09 8.59
N LYS A 56 4.64 5.88 9.54
CA LYS A 56 5.14 5.91 10.92
C LYS A 56 4.64 4.74 11.77
N HIS A 57 3.38 4.34 11.61
CA HIS A 57 2.72 3.40 12.52
C HIS A 57 2.40 2.04 11.90
N LEU A 58 2.47 1.88 10.58
CA LEU A 58 2.25 0.59 9.91
C LEU A 58 3.55 0.10 9.29
N SER A 59 3.95 0.68 8.16
CA SER A 59 5.28 0.48 7.56
C SER A 59 5.50 1.50 6.44
N ILE A 60 6.76 1.77 6.10
CA ILE A 60 7.13 2.63 4.96
C ILE A 60 6.61 2.03 3.65
N SER A 61 6.64 0.70 3.51
CA SER A 61 6.15 0.00 2.31
C SER A 61 4.64 0.22 2.13
N ILE A 62 3.85 0.06 3.20
CA ILE A 62 2.40 0.29 3.18
C ILE A 62 2.09 1.73 2.77
N GLY A 63 2.81 2.72 3.31
CA GLY A 63 2.62 4.11 2.91
C GLY A 63 2.92 4.37 1.43
N ARG A 64 4.00 3.79 0.89
CA ARG A 64 4.35 3.91 -0.54
C ARG A 64 3.29 3.28 -1.44
N PHE A 65 2.84 2.07 -1.12
CA PHE A 65 1.79 1.40 -1.88
C PHE A 65 0.44 2.11 -1.75
N PHE A 66 0.12 2.69 -0.59
CA PHE A 66 -1.09 3.50 -0.42
C PHE A 66 -1.13 4.66 -1.42
N VAL A 67 -0.06 5.46 -1.50
CA VAL A 67 0.03 6.58 -2.45
C VAL A 67 -0.04 6.08 -3.90
N LEU A 68 0.69 5.00 -4.23
CA LEU A 68 0.65 4.42 -5.58
C LEU A 68 -0.78 3.99 -5.98
N ILE A 69 -1.47 3.28 -5.10
CA ILE A 69 -2.82 2.76 -5.35
C ILE A 69 -3.83 3.92 -5.42
N SER A 70 -3.73 4.92 -4.54
CA SER A 70 -4.59 6.10 -4.57
C SER A 70 -4.37 6.94 -5.84
N MET A 71 -3.13 7.17 -6.27
CA MET A 71 -2.80 7.95 -7.48
C MET A 71 -3.33 7.29 -8.75
N LEU A 72 -3.30 5.95 -8.82
CA LEU A 72 -3.75 5.18 -9.99
C LEU A 72 -5.26 4.87 -9.96
N SER A 73 -5.96 5.22 -8.88
CA SER A 73 -7.39 4.96 -8.72
C SER A 73 -8.21 6.02 -9.47
N THR A 74 -9.00 5.58 -10.44
CA THR A 74 -10.01 6.40 -11.12
C THR A 74 -11.07 6.89 -10.13
N GLY A 75 -11.37 6.09 -9.11
CA GLY A 75 -12.28 6.47 -8.04
C GLY A 75 -11.76 7.67 -7.24
N MET A 76 -10.48 7.65 -6.83
CA MET A 76 -9.85 8.78 -6.13
C MET A 76 -9.74 10.02 -7.02
N PHE A 77 -9.47 9.85 -8.32
CA PHE A 77 -9.42 10.96 -9.27
C PHE A 77 -10.75 11.75 -9.31
N ILE A 78 -11.88 11.05 -9.39
CA ILE A 78 -13.20 11.67 -9.43
C ILE A 78 -13.57 12.23 -8.06
N SER A 79 -13.43 11.43 -6.99
CA SER A 79 -13.93 11.80 -5.67
C SER A 79 -13.14 12.94 -5.03
N SER A 80 -11.83 13.04 -5.28
CA SER A 80 -10.94 14.02 -4.63
C SER A 80 -11.20 15.48 -4.97
N THR A 81 -11.85 15.74 -6.11
CA THR A 81 -12.14 17.10 -6.60
C THR A 81 -13.64 17.39 -6.73
N ALA A 82 -14.49 16.45 -6.33
CA ALA A 82 -15.93 16.61 -6.48
C ALA A 82 -16.52 17.44 -5.33
N PHE A 83 -17.35 18.42 -5.67
CA PHE A 83 -18.08 19.23 -4.70
C PHE A 83 -19.30 18.48 -4.18
N LEU A 84 -19.05 17.45 -3.37
CA LEU A 84 -20.08 16.64 -2.72
C LEU A 84 -19.79 16.47 -1.23
N PRO A 85 -20.84 16.35 -0.40
CA PRO A 85 -20.66 16.11 1.03
C PRO A 85 -19.96 14.78 1.32
N SER A 86 -20.11 13.76 0.45
CA SER A 86 -19.39 12.50 0.57
C SER A 86 -17.89 12.61 0.26
N SER A 87 -17.49 13.46 -0.70
CA SER A 87 -16.08 13.79 -0.96
C SER A 87 -15.45 14.56 0.21
N PHE A 88 -16.20 15.49 0.81
CA PHE A 88 -15.75 16.16 2.02
C PHE A 88 -15.61 15.18 3.20
N ALA A 89 -16.60 14.30 3.39
CA ALA A 89 -16.55 13.25 4.40
C ALA A 89 -15.37 12.29 4.19
N MET A 90 -15.02 11.96 2.93
CA MET A 90 -13.83 11.19 2.57
C MET A 90 -12.54 11.86 3.04
N ALA A 91 -12.36 13.16 2.76
CA ALA A 91 -11.19 13.92 3.20
C ALA A 91 -11.10 14.00 4.73
N MET A 92 -12.24 14.30 5.40
CA MET A 92 -12.30 14.31 6.87
C MET A 92 -12.04 12.94 7.49
N ASN A 93 -12.48 11.86 6.85
CA ASN A 93 -12.19 10.50 7.29
C ASN A 93 -10.68 10.19 7.19
N MET A 94 -9.99 10.65 6.15
CA MET A 94 -8.52 10.52 6.08
C MET A 94 -7.82 11.23 7.26
N TYR A 95 -8.26 12.45 7.60
CA TYR A 95 -7.75 13.14 8.79
C TYR A 95 -8.07 12.39 10.09
N ALA A 96 -9.29 11.85 10.23
CA ALA A 96 -9.70 11.07 11.39
C ALA A 96 -8.85 9.81 11.54
N MET A 97 -8.62 9.07 10.45
CA MET A 97 -7.75 7.88 10.43
C MET A 97 -6.30 8.24 10.74
N ALA A 98 -5.78 9.32 10.15
CA ALA A 98 -4.42 9.79 10.43
C ALA A 98 -4.23 10.16 11.91
N ALA A 99 -5.21 10.86 12.50
CA ALA A 99 -5.20 11.22 13.91
C ALA A 99 -5.36 9.99 14.81
N PHE A 100 -6.22 9.05 14.44
CA PHE A 100 -6.41 7.76 15.13
C PHE A 100 -5.10 6.96 15.19
N LEU A 101 -4.42 6.78 14.06
CA LEU A 101 -3.13 6.06 14.00
C LEU A 101 -2.04 6.75 14.83
N ASN A 102 -2.05 8.09 14.91
CA ASN A 102 -1.14 8.86 15.76
C ASN A 102 -1.60 8.99 17.22
N GLU A 103 -2.72 8.38 17.61
CA GLU A 103 -3.35 8.48 18.93
C GLU A 103 -3.65 9.93 19.38
N LYS A 104 -3.90 10.80 18.40
CA LYS A 104 -4.33 12.20 18.60
C LYS A 104 -5.86 12.26 18.75
N TRP A 105 -6.36 11.77 19.89
CA TRP A 105 -7.79 11.49 20.14
C TRP A 105 -8.72 12.67 19.89
N PHE A 106 -8.37 13.88 20.35
CA PHE A 106 -9.17 15.07 20.11
C PHE A 106 -9.40 15.31 18.61
N TYR A 107 -8.32 15.34 17.81
CA TYR A 107 -8.41 15.57 16.38
C TYR A 107 -9.14 14.44 15.66
N ALA A 108 -9.00 13.19 16.11
CA ALA A 108 -9.72 12.05 15.55
C ALA A 108 -11.25 12.17 15.77
N ILE A 109 -11.67 12.49 16.99
CA ILE A 109 -13.09 12.69 17.35
C ILE A 109 -13.64 13.94 16.63
N PHE A 110 -12.90 15.04 16.64
CA PHE A 110 -13.30 16.28 15.98
C PHE A 110 -13.46 16.10 14.47
N ALA A 111 -12.50 15.46 13.80
CA ALA A 111 -12.58 15.20 12.37
C ALA A 111 -13.75 14.27 12.02
N THR A 112 -14.04 13.27 12.85
CA THR A 112 -15.21 12.39 12.70
C THR A 112 -16.51 13.18 12.87
N ALA A 113 -16.60 14.04 13.88
CA ALA A 113 -17.77 14.89 14.12
C ALA A 113 -18.03 15.85 12.95
N VAL A 114 -16.98 16.50 12.42
CA VAL A 114 -17.09 17.36 11.23
C VAL A 114 -17.46 16.55 9.99
N SER A 115 -16.87 15.36 9.80
CA SER A 115 -17.23 14.45 8.71
C SER A 115 -18.72 14.10 8.72
N ALA A 116 -19.25 13.71 9.88
CA ALA A 116 -20.64 13.28 10.03
C ALA A 116 -21.62 14.46 9.99
N LEU A 117 -21.37 15.50 10.79
CA LEU A 117 -22.34 16.57 11.00
C LEU A 117 -22.29 17.62 9.89
N VAL A 118 -21.12 17.91 9.31
CA VAL A 118 -20.99 18.94 8.26
C VAL A 118 -21.00 18.33 6.87
N GLY A 119 -20.31 17.20 6.71
CA GLY A 119 -20.29 16.44 5.45
C GLY A 119 -21.56 15.60 5.29
N TRP A 120 -21.53 14.39 5.84
CA TRP A 120 -22.59 13.43 5.61
C TRP A 120 -22.87 12.58 6.86
N PRO A 121 -24.11 12.61 7.40
CA PRO A 121 -24.43 11.99 8.70
C PRO A 121 -24.02 10.53 8.84
N PHE A 122 -24.16 9.76 7.76
CA PHE A 122 -23.84 8.33 7.76
C PHE A 122 -22.34 8.06 7.92
N ALA A 123 -21.47 9.04 7.61
CA ALA A 123 -20.02 8.97 7.85
C ALA A 123 -19.65 8.78 9.34
N ALA A 124 -20.59 9.03 10.28
CA ALA A 124 -20.39 8.75 11.70
C ALA A 124 -19.96 7.29 11.97
N VAL A 125 -20.45 6.34 11.16
CA VAL A 125 -20.09 4.91 11.25
C VAL A 125 -18.59 4.69 11.10
N LEU A 126 -17.91 5.53 10.31
CA LEU A 126 -16.46 5.42 10.09
C LEU A 126 -15.64 5.80 11.33
N GLY A 127 -16.28 6.40 12.34
CA GLY A 127 -15.72 6.63 13.67
C GLY A 127 -15.60 5.37 14.55
N LEU A 128 -16.09 4.21 14.09
CA LEU A 128 -16.03 2.94 14.81
C LEU A 128 -14.64 2.62 15.40
N PRO A 129 -13.51 2.78 14.66
CA PRO A 129 -12.19 2.47 15.21
C PRO A 129 -11.86 3.30 16.46
N ILE A 130 -12.26 4.57 16.48
CA ILE A 130 -12.00 5.47 17.60
C ILE A 130 -12.83 5.06 18.81
N VAL A 131 -14.12 4.78 18.60
CA VAL A 131 -15.06 4.38 19.65
C VAL A 131 -14.65 3.03 20.26
N ALA A 132 -14.41 2.02 19.41
CA ALA A 132 -14.01 0.70 19.86
C ALA A 132 -12.67 0.73 20.60
N GLU A 133 -11.69 1.49 20.11
CA GLU A 133 -10.41 1.61 20.77
C GLU A 133 -10.52 2.35 22.12
N MET A 134 -11.24 3.48 22.19
CA MET A 134 -11.32 4.29 23.41
C MET A 134 -12.34 3.81 24.44
N LEU A 135 -13.36 3.03 24.07
CA LEU A 135 -14.37 2.55 25.00
C LEU A 135 -14.20 1.07 25.36
N ILE A 136 -13.72 0.23 24.43
CA ILE A 136 -13.68 -1.23 24.58
C ILE A 136 -12.25 -1.72 24.76
N LEU A 137 -11.35 -1.50 23.80
CA LEU A 137 -10.00 -2.09 23.81
C LEU A 137 -9.06 -1.44 24.84
N ARG A 138 -9.05 -0.11 24.89
CA ARG A 138 -8.20 0.71 25.76
C ARG A 138 -9.06 1.82 26.39
N PRO A 139 -9.85 1.49 27.43
CA PRO A 139 -10.88 2.36 27.96
C PRO A 139 -10.30 3.70 28.46
N LYS A 140 -10.70 4.78 27.79
CA LYS A 140 -10.35 6.19 28.04
C LYS A 140 -11.63 7.02 28.11
N TRP A 141 -12.63 6.53 28.85
CA TRP A 141 -14.01 7.01 28.79
C TRP A 141 -14.15 8.51 29.09
N LYS A 142 -13.45 8.99 30.14
CA LYS A 142 -13.48 10.42 30.50
C LYS A 142 -12.97 11.32 29.36
N MET A 143 -11.87 10.95 28.72
CA MET A 143 -11.33 11.71 27.58
C MET A 143 -12.24 11.64 26.37
N PHE A 144 -12.81 10.47 26.08
CA PHE A 144 -13.75 10.29 24.97
C PHE A 144 -14.96 11.22 25.13
N TRP A 145 -15.65 11.16 26.27
CA TRP A 145 -16.84 11.96 26.52
C TRP A 145 -16.53 13.46 26.53
N TYR A 146 -15.40 13.87 27.11
CA TYR A 146 -14.97 15.27 27.10
C TYR A 146 -14.73 15.80 25.68
N TYR A 147 -13.93 15.10 24.87
CA TYR A 147 -13.65 15.52 23.48
C TYR A 147 -14.86 15.40 22.56
N ALA A 148 -15.72 14.39 22.76
CA ALA A 148 -16.96 14.23 22.01
C ALA A 148 -17.95 15.36 22.33
N ALA A 149 -18.13 15.71 23.61
CA ALA A 149 -18.98 16.83 24.01
C ALA A 149 -18.44 18.15 23.44
N MET A 150 -17.14 18.40 23.58
CA MET A 150 -16.50 19.63 23.06
C MET A 150 -16.65 19.74 21.54
N SER A 151 -16.37 18.67 20.80
CA SER A 151 -16.50 18.63 19.34
C SER A 151 -17.95 18.76 18.90
N GLY A 152 -18.87 18.05 19.58
CA GLY A 152 -20.30 18.09 19.30
C GLY A 152 -20.90 19.47 19.53
N ILE A 153 -20.60 20.11 20.66
CA ILE A 153 -21.08 21.47 20.97
C ILE A 153 -20.55 22.47 19.95
N LEU A 154 -19.26 22.40 19.61
CA LEU A 154 -18.66 23.33 18.65
C LEU A 154 -19.27 23.19 17.24
N VAL A 155 -19.39 21.97 16.75
CA VAL A 155 -19.89 21.71 15.39
C VAL A 155 -21.40 21.90 15.31
N CYS A 156 -22.18 21.32 16.23
CA CYS A 156 -23.63 21.50 16.26
C CYS A 156 -24.00 22.96 16.56
N GLY A 157 -23.28 23.64 17.45
CA GLY A 157 -23.47 25.07 17.72
C GLY A 157 -23.30 25.89 16.46
N SER A 158 -22.24 25.65 15.69
CA SER A 158 -21.96 26.34 14.42
C SER A 158 -23.01 26.05 13.34
N LEU A 159 -23.47 24.79 13.24
CA LEU A 159 -24.55 24.41 12.33
C LEU A 159 -25.86 25.08 12.70
N LEU A 160 -26.25 25.01 13.98
CA LEU A 160 -27.49 25.59 14.46
C LEU A 160 -27.51 27.10 14.27
N THR A 161 -26.40 27.81 14.52
CA THR A 161 -26.36 29.27 14.33
C THR A 161 -26.51 29.66 12.87
N VAL A 162 -25.69 29.07 11.98
CA VAL A 162 -25.68 29.44 10.56
C VAL A 162 -26.94 28.98 9.84
N ASP A 163 -27.33 27.71 10.00
CA ASP A 163 -28.50 27.19 9.30
C ASP A 163 -29.77 27.88 9.82
N SER A 164 -29.89 28.12 11.13
CA SER A 164 -31.10 28.77 11.65
C SER A 164 -31.20 30.25 11.24
N TYR A 165 -30.07 30.93 11.08
CA TYR A 165 -30.04 32.30 10.56
C TYR A 165 -30.58 32.37 9.13
N TYR A 166 -30.07 31.53 8.22
CA TYR A 166 -30.50 31.55 6.82
C TYR A 166 -31.91 30.98 6.59
N TYR A 167 -32.32 29.98 7.37
CA TYR A 167 -33.67 29.41 7.26
C TYR A 167 -34.75 30.18 8.04
N GLY A 168 -34.37 31.17 8.86
CA GLY A 168 -35.28 31.93 9.72
C GLY A 168 -35.99 31.08 10.79
N LYS A 169 -35.56 29.83 11.02
CA LYS A 169 -36.12 28.91 12.02
C LYS A 169 -35.05 27.97 12.54
N ARG A 170 -35.24 27.37 13.71
CA ARG A 170 -34.27 26.41 14.28
C ARG A 170 -34.17 25.16 13.39
N VAL A 171 -33.00 24.92 12.80
CA VAL A 171 -32.76 23.82 11.87
C VAL A 171 -31.43 23.14 12.18
N LEU A 172 -31.48 21.81 12.31
CA LEU A 172 -30.31 20.95 12.30
C LEU A 172 -30.39 20.05 11.07
N ALA A 173 -29.84 20.51 9.94
CA ALA A 173 -29.96 19.81 8.66
C ALA A 173 -29.49 18.34 8.70
N PRO A 174 -28.38 17.97 9.38
CA PRO A 174 -27.94 16.58 9.49
C PRO A 174 -28.97 15.64 10.12
N LEU A 175 -29.65 16.10 11.17
CA LEU A 175 -30.70 15.33 11.83
C LEU A 175 -31.92 15.16 10.92
N ASN A 176 -32.31 16.22 10.22
CA ASN A 176 -33.41 16.17 9.26
C ASN A 176 -33.14 15.19 8.12
N ILE A 177 -31.89 15.11 7.63
CA ILE A 177 -31.47 14.14 6.60
C ILE A 177 -31.68 12.71 7.10
N VAL A 178 -31.27 12.41 8.33
CA VAL A 178 -31.44 11.07 8.91
C VAL A 178 -32.91 10.74 9.10
N LEU A 179 -33.69 11.66 9.68
CA LEU A 179 -35.14 11.50 9.86
C LEU A 179 -35.86 11.25 8.53
N TYR A 180 -35.48 11.98 7.49
CA TYR A 180 -36.06 11.81 6.17
C TYR A 180 -35.68 10.47 5.53
N ASN A 181 -34.38 10.14 5.47
CA ASN A 181 -33.91 8.96 4.74
C ASN A 181 -34.15 7.62 5.45
N VAL A 182 -34.23 7.62 6.79
CA VAL A 182 -34.31 6.38 7.58
C VAL A 182 -35.69 6.15 8.16
N PHE A 183 -36.40 7.22 8.54
CA PHE A 183 -37.64 7.12 9.33
C PHE A 183 -38.89 7.61 8.57
N SER A 184 -38.78 8.00 7.31
CA SER A 184 -39.93 8.42 6.50
C SER A 184 -40.30 7.39 5.42
N GLU A 185 -41.57 7.37 5.00
CA GLU A 185 -42.06 6.47 3.93
C GLU A 185 -41.47 6.80 2.55
N HIS A 186 -40.99 8.03 2.35
CA HIS A 186 -40.36 8.48 1.10
C HIS A 186 -38.83 8.35 1.24
N GLY A 187 -38.36 7.11 1.13
CA GLY A 187 -36.94 6.76 1.26
C GLY A 187 -36.09 7.13 0.03
N PRO A 188 -34.81 6.72 0.03
CA PRO A 188 -33.86 7.00 -1.05
C PRO A 188 -34.23 6.35 -2.40
N ASP A 189 -35.17 5.41 -2.41
CA ASP A 189 -35.61 4.66 -3.60
C ASP A 189 -36.31 5.53 -4.66
N LEU A 190 -36.65 6.78 -4.32
CA LEU A 190 -37.23 7.76 -5.25
C LEU A 190 -36.36 7.97 -6.52
N TYR A 191 -35.05 7.75 -6.41
CA TYR A 191 -34.09 7.91 -7.51
C TYR A 191 -33.78 6.60 -8.25
N GLY A 192 -34.55 5.55 -8.00
CA GLY A 192 -34.39 4.22 -8.61
C GLY A 192 -33.59 3.25 -7.73
N VAL A 193 -33.62 1.97 -8.10
CA VAL A 193 -32.91 0.90 -7.39
C VAL A 193 -31.99 0.17 -8.35
N GLU A 194 -30.86 -0.33 -7.84
CA GLU A 194 -29.85 -1.01 -8.65
C GLU A 194 -29.47 -2.36 -8.00
N PRO A 195 -29.19 -3.41 -8.79
CA PRO A 195 -28.76 -4.69 -8.26
C PRO A 195 -27.36 -4.60 -7.62
N LEU A 196 -27.03 -5.57 -6.77
CA LEU A 196 -25.70 -5.68 -6.12
C LEU A 196 -24.52 -5.60 -7.11
N SER A 197 -24.72 -6.10 -8.33
CA SER A 197 -23.70 -6.04 -9.39
C SER A 197 -23.25 -4.63 -9.71
N TYR A 198 -24.07 -3.59 -9.45
CA TYR A 198 -23.68 -2.20 -9.65
C TYR A 198 -22.43 -1.85 -8.83
N TYR A 199 -22.41 -2.16 -7.53
CA TYR A 199 -21.25 -1.87 -6.69
C TYR A 199 -20.04 -2.73 -7.00
N LEU A 200 -20.23 -4.00 -7.38
CA LEU A 200 -19.12 -4.84 -7.82
C LEU A 200 -18.46 -4.31 -9.10
N LYS A 201 -19.27 -3.88 -10.09
CA LYS A 201 -18.77 -3.24 -11.31
C LYS A 201 -18.09 -1.90 -11.01
N ASN A 202 -18.70 -1.08 -10.14
CA ASN A 202 -18.13 0.21 -9.75
C ASN A 202 -16.77 0.03 -9.06
N LEU A 203 -16.66 -0.87 -8.09
CA LEU A 203 -15.40 -1.15 -7.41
C LEU A 203 -14.34 -1.72 -8.36
N ALA A 204 -14.73 -2.61 -9.29
CA ALA A 204 -13.82 -3.13 -10.30
C ALA A 204 -13.28 -2.02 -11.23
N LEU A 205 -14.14 -1.09 -11.67
CA LEU A 205 -13.74 0.03 -12.53
C LEU A 205 -12.90 1.07 -11.80
N ASN A 206 -13.23 1.34 -10.53
CA ASN A 206 -12.55 2.37 -9.74
C ASN A 206 -11.21 1.92 -9.15
N TRP A 207 -11.10 0.64 -8.81
CA TRP A 207 -9.97 0.10 -8.03
C TRP A 207 -9.30 -1.11 -8.68
N ASN A 208 -9.77 -1.58 -9.83
CA ASN A 208 -9.26 -2.76 -10.51
C ASN A 208 -9.11 -3.95 -9.55
N LEU A 209 -7.95 -4.59 -9.53
CA LEU A 209 -7.64 -5.70 -8.63
C LEU A 209 -7.62 -5.26 -7.15
N ALA A 210 -7.32 -4.00 -6.82
CA ALA A 210 -7.12 -3.57 -5.44
C ALA A 210 -8.37 -3.77 -4.57
N ALA A 211 -9.58 -3.53 -5.10
CA ALA A 211 -10.82 -3.76 -4.37
C ALA A 211 -11.02 -5.23 -3.96
N PHE A 212 -10.59 -6.17 -4.81
CA PHE A 212 -10.73 -7.60 -4.54
C PHE A 212 -9.64 -8.16 -3.61
N LEU A 213 -8.56 -7.41 -3.38
CA LEU A 213 -7.49 -7.78 -2.45
C LEU A 213 -7.83 -7.40 -1.00
N VAL A 214 -8.71 -6.41 -0.78
CA VAL A 214 -9.06 -5.89 0.55
C VAL A 214 -9.57 -6.99 1.50
N PRO A 215 -10.48 -7.90 1.13
CA PRO A 215 -10.93 -8.97 2.03
C PRO A 215 -9.81 -9.90 2.50
N CYS A 216 -8.76 -10.06 1.70
CA CYS A 216 -7.60 -10.90 2.03
C CYS A 216 -6.60 -10.22 2.98
N ALA A 217 -6.70 -8.90 3.18
CA ALA A 217 -5.77 -8.16 4.03
C ALA A 217 -5.79 -8.61 5.50
N ILE A 218 -6.97 -8.91 6.07
CA ILE A 218 -7.09 -9.38 7.46
C ILE A 218 -6.56 -10.80 7.65
N PRO A 219 -7.02 -11.82 6.90
CA PRO A 219 -6.52 -13.18 7.10
C PRO A 219 -5.01 -13.25 7.01
N LEU A 220 -4.39 -12.53 6.06
CA LEU A 220 -2.94 -12.46 5.93
C LEU A 220 -2.28 -11.69 7.07
N SER A 221 -2.89 -10.60 7.57
CA SER A 221 -2.39 -9.89 8.74
C SER A 221 -2.45 -10.75 10.01
N ALA A 222 -3.51 -11.53 10.19
CA ALA A 222 -3.67 -12.48 11.29
C ALA A 222 -2.67 -13.64 11.18
N ILE A 223 -2.49 -14.18 9.97
CA ILE A 223 -1.48 -15.20 9.70
C ILE A 223 -0.07 -14.67 9.99
N ASN A 224 0.25 -13.45 9.55
CA ASN A 224 1.53 -12.80 9.83
C ASN A 224 1.76 -12.60 11.34
N TYR A 225 0.70 -12.20 12.07
CA TYR A 225 0.72 -12.12 13.54
C TYR A 225 1.06 -13.49 14.16
N LEU A 226 0.37 -14.56 13.74
CA LEU A 226 0.57 -15.91 14.26
C LEU A 226 1.96 -16.49 13.91
N TYR A 227 2.51 -16.20 12.73
CA TYR A 227 3.87 -16.62 12.35
C TYR A 227 4.94 -15.84 13.09
N SER A 228 4.80 -14.51 13.19
CA SER A 228 5.70 -13.65 13.97
C SER A 228 5.74 -14.07 15.45
N TRP A 229 4.59 -14.50 15.98
CA TRP A 229 4.48 -15.08 17.31
C TRP A 229 5.30 -16.37 17.48
N LYS A 230 5.18 -17.31 16.54
CA LYS A 230 5.92 -18.59 16.57
C LYS A 230 7.44 -18.41 16.46
N ALA A 231 7.90 -17.41 15.71
CA ALA A 231 9.32 -17.15 15.51
C ALA A 231 10.04 -16.59 16.76
N SER A 232 9.32 -16.01 17.71
CA SER A 232 9.92 -15.35 18.86
C SER A 232 10.03 -16.27 20.09
N ALA A 233 10.99 -17.21 20.04
CA ALA A 233 11.27 -18.13 21.15
C ALA A 233 11.77 -17.43 22.43
N GLU A 234 12.34 -16.22 22.34
CA GLU A 234 12.84 -15.46 23.49
C GLU A 234 11.74 -14.83 24.36
N HIS A 235 10.51 -14.67 23.86
CA HIS A 235 9.45 -13.92 24.53
C HIS A 235 8.54 -14.76 25.44
N LYS A 236 8.83 -16.06 25.62
CA LYS A 236 8.14 -16.96 26.56
C LYS A 236 8.24 -16.53 28.04
N LYS A 237 9.08 -15.55 28.36
CA LYS A 237 9.37 -15.13 29.74
C LYS A 237 8.21 -14.38 30.43
N TRP A 238 7.23 -13.86 29.69
CA TRP A 238 6.21 -12.93 30.22
C TRP A 238 4.79 -13.49 30.41
N GLY A 239 4.52 -14.77 30.14
CA GLY A 239 3.25 -15.43 30.52
C GLY A 239 1.94 -14.86 29.96
N ILE A 240 1.98 -13.76 29.20
CA ILE A 240 0.82 -13.10 28.60
C ILE A 240 0.72 -13.55 27.12
N PRO A 241 -0.43 -14.07 26.66
CA PRO A 241 -0.61 -14.65 25.32
C PRO A 241 -0.58 -13.63 24.18
N VAL A 242 -0.38 -12.34 24.45
CA VAL A 242 -0.46 -11.24 23.48
C VAL A 242 0.66 -10.24 23.76
N HIS A 243 1.63 -10.09 22.84
CA HIS A 243 2.67 -9.07 23.01
C HIS A 243 2.07 -7.67 22.77
N PRO A 244 2.13 -6.74 23.74
CA PRO A 244 1.39 -5.48 23.69
C PRO A 244 1.70 -4.61 22.46
N THR A 245 2.97 -4.58 22.04
CA THR A 245 3.43 -3.72 20.93
C THR A 245 2.93 -4.21 19.58
N TYR A 246 2.88 -5.54 19.36
CA TYR A 246 2.47 -6.10 18.07
C TYR A 246 0.94 -6.14 17.96
N TRP A 247 0.25 -6.44 19.06
CA TRP A 247 -1.20 -6.33 19.16
C TRP A 247 -1.71 -4.92 18.88
N ARG A 248 -0.97 -3.89 19.31
CA ARG A 248 -1.32 -2.48 19.05
C ARG A 248 -1.40 -2.15 17.55
N HIS A 249 -0.48 -2.66 16.74
CA HIS A 249 -0.50 -2.41 15.30
C HIS A 249 -1.59 -3.23 14.60
N TYR A 250 -1.77 -4.48 15.02
CA TYR A 250 -2.82 -5.36 14.49
C TYR A 250 -4.24 -4.85 14.83
N SER A 251 -4.48 -4.40 16.06
CA SER A 251 -5.79 -3.93 16.51
C SER A 251 -6.26 -2.69 15.72
N SER A 252 -5.37 -1.74 15.45
CA SER A 252 -5.71 -0.55 14.64
C SER A 252 -6.10 -0.92 13.22
N LEU A 253 -5.37 -1.83 12.56
CA LEU A 253 -5.72 -2.31 11.22
C LEU A 253 -7.02 -3.11 11.19
N PHE A 254 -7.21 -3.99 12.18
CA PHE A 254 -8.43 -4.76 12.36
C PHE A 254 -9.65 -3.85 12.48
N LEU A 255 -9.58 -2.81 13.33
CA LEU A 255 -10.67 -1.86 13.51
C LEU A 255 -10.99 -1.05 12.25
N LEU A 256 -9.97 -0.62 11.49
CA LEU A 256 -10.16 0.07 10.20
C LEU A 256 -10.86 -0.83 9.19
N PHE A 257 -10.53 -2.12 9.14
CA PHE A 257 -11.23 -3.08 8.30
C PHE A 257 -12.66 -3.35 8.78
N CYS A 258 -12.90 -3.44 10.10
CA CYS A 258 -14.25 -3.59 10.64
C CYS A 258 -15.13 -2.39 10.24
N SER A 259 -14.57 -1.18 10.27
CA SER A 259 -15.23 0.04 9.80
C SER A 259 -15.56 -0.03 8.31
N PHE A 260 -14.60 -0.45 7.47
CA PHE A 260 -14.82 -0.70 6.05
C PHE A 260 -15.91 -1.75 5.79
N SER A 261 -15.86 -2.87 6.50
CA SER A 261 -16.81 -3.99 6.33
C SER A 261 -18.21 -3.61 6.75
N LEU A 262 -18.34 -2.88 7.86
CA LEU A 262 -19.61 -2.36 8.34
C LEU A 262 -20.21 -1.37 7.34
N TRP A 263 -19.39 -0.50 6.75
CA TRP A 263 -19.83 0.41 5.70
C TRP A 263 -20.35 -0.34 4.47
N CYS A 264 -19.59 -1.30 3.98
CA CYS A 264 -19.99 -2.16 2.86
C CYS A 264 -21.30 -2.89 3.19
N LEU A 265 -21.44 -3.47 4.39
CA LEU A 265 -22.66 -4.14 4.82
C LEU A 265 -23.87 -3.20 4.78
N ILE A 266 -23.74 -2.00 5.35
CA ILE A 266 -24.84 -1.02 5.39
C ILE A 266 -25.29 -0.64 3.97
N PHE A 267 -24.36 -0.22 3.12
CA PHE A 267 -24.71 0.32 1.79
C PHE A 267 -25.00 -0.75 0.75
N PHE A 268 -24.42 -1.95 0.84
CA PHE A 268 -24.70 -3.02 -0.12
C PHE A 268 -26.09 -3.64 0.08
N VAL A 269 -26.59 -3.62 1.33
CA VAL A 269 -27.93 -4.07 1.68
C VAL A 269 -29.01 -3.07 1.23
N GLN A 270 -28.69 -1.78 1.08
CA GLN A 270 -29.67 -0.80 0.62
C GLN A 270 -30.11 -1.06 -0.84
N PRO A 271 -31.42 -0.99 -1.16
CA PRO A 271 -31.92 -1.13 -2.52
C PRO A 271 -31.38 -0.04 -3.46
N HIS A 272 -31.47 1.22 -3.04
CA HIS A 272 -30.87 2.36 -3.73
C HIS A 272 -29.34 2.36 -3.62
N LYS A 273 -28.64 2.53 -4.75
CA LYS A 273 -27.18 2.53 -4.82
C LYS A 273 -26.68 3.68 -5.67
N GLU A 274 -25.68 4.38 -5.15
CA GLU A 274 -24.94 5.39 -5.88
C GLU A 274 -23.44 5.26 -5.62
N GLU A 275 -22.64 5.52 -6.64
CA GLU A 275 -21.18 5.58 -6.53
C GLU A 275 -20.70 6.54 -5.44
N ARG A 276 -21.34 7.71 -5.31
CA ARG A 276 -20.94 8.73 -4.32
C ARG A 276 -21.07 8.26 -2.87
N PHE A 277 -21.83 7.20 -2.58
CA PHE A 277 -21.92 6.61 -1.24
C PHE A 277 -20.65 5.83 -0.86
N LEU A 278 -19.83 5.44 -1.84
CA LEU A 278 -18.57 4.73 -1.59
C LEU A 278 -17.38 5.68 -1.40
N PHE A 279 -17.50 6.96 -1.78
CA PHE A 279 -16.39 7.91 -1.65
C PHE A 279 -15.75 7.94 -0.25
N PRO A 280 -16.51 7.94 0.88
CA PRO A 280 -15.90 8.00 2.21
C PRO A 280 -14.93 6.86 2.55
N ILE A 281 -15.06 5.69 1.90
CA ILE A 281 -14.23 4.50 2.12
C ILE A 281 -13.16 4.27 1.06
N TYR A 282 -13.08 5.11 0.02
CA TYR A 282 -12.05 5.02 -1.02
C TYR A 282 -10.62 5.02 -0.45
N PRO A 283 -10.26 5.90 0.51
CA PRO A 283 -8.94 5.86 1.15
C PRO A 283 -8.70 4.58 1.98
N LEU A 284 -9.76 3.98 2.54
CA LEU A 284 -9.67 2.71 3.26
C LEU A 284 -9.36 1.55 2.30
N ILE A 285 -9.97 1.54 1.11
CA ILE A 285 -9.67 0.54 0.06
C ILE A 285 -8.19 0.61 -0.31
N ALA A 286 -7.68 1.81 -0.60
CA ALA A 286 -6.27 2.00 -0.92
C ALA A 286 -5.33 1.53 0.20
N LEU A 287 -5.64 1.89 1.45
CA LEU A 287 -4.82 1.53 2.61
C LEU A 287 -4.81 0.02 2.87
N LEU A 288 -5.99 -0.63 2.84
CA LEU A 288 -6.11 -2.06 3.08
C LEU A 288 -5.49 -2.91 1.94
N ALA A 289 -5.61 -2.47 0.69
CA ALA A 289 -4.93 -3.09 -0.44
C ALA A 289 -3.39 -2.96 -0.34
N ALA A 290 -2.89 -1.81 0.14
CA ALA A 290 -1.47 -1.60 0.41
C ALA A 290 -0.94 -2.53 1.53
N VAL A 291 -1.74 -2.73 2.58
CA VAL A 291 -1.45 -3.68 3.66
C VAL A 291 -1.34 -5.10 3.12
N TYR A 292 -2.31 -5.55 2.31
CA TYR A 292 -2.25 -6.86 1.64
C TYR A 292 -0.94 -7.04 0.87
N LYS A 293 -0.58 -6.06 0.03
CA LYS A 293 0.60 -6.14 -0.84
C LYS A 293 1.90 -6.21 -0.03
N SER A 294 2.06 -5.35 0.97
CA SER A 294 3.25 -5.33 1.83
C SER A 294 3.38 -6.60 2.67
N LEU A 295 2.26 -7.19 3.14
CA LEU A 295 2.29 -8.43 3.91
C LEU A 295 2.59 -9.64 3.03
N ASN A 296 2.05 -9.68 1.82
CA ASN A 296 2.37 -10.71 0.86
C ASN A 296 3.86 -10.71 0.49
N GLU A 297 4.48 -9.54 0.35
CA GLU A 297 5.94 -9.45 0.15
C GLU A 297 6.72 -9.97 1.36
N HIS A 298 6.30 -9.61 2.58
CA HIS A 298 6.96 -10.06 3.80
C HIS A 298 6.84 -11.58 4.03
N LEU A 299 5.67 -12.17 3.76
CA LEU A 299 5.44 -13.62 3.89
C LEU A 299 6.22 -14.43 2.84
N MET A 300 6.56 -13.81 1.70
CA MET A 300 7.38 -14.44 0.66
C MET A 300 8.89 -14.27 0.91
N ASP A 301 9.29 -13.46 1.90
CA ASP A 301 10.70 -13.18 2.19
C ASP A 301 11.27 -14.18 3.22
N HIS A 302 11.91 -15.24 2.71
CA HIS A 302 12.60 -16.27 3.51
C HIS A 302 14.04 -15.85 3.88
N GLN A 303 14.24 -14.74 4.60
CA GLN A 303 15.60 -14.33 5.02
C GLN A 303 15.95 -14.73 6.46
N HIS A 304 16.18 -16.02 6.76
CA HIS A 304 16.71 -16.45 8.07
C HIS A 304 17.71 -17.65 8.02
N GLN A 305 18.53 -17.79 6.97
CA GLN A 305 19.52 -18.90 6.90
C GLN A 305 20.93 -18.51 6.39
N LEU A 306 21.30 -17.23 6.37
CA LEU A 306 22.61 -16.81 5.87
C LEU A 306 23.64 -16.70 7.00
N ASP A 307 24.80 -17.36 6.84
CA ASP A 307 25.99 -17.26 7.72
C ASP A 307 27.18 -16.65 6.94
N PHE A 308 27.68 -15.51 7.41
CA PHE A 308 28.77 -14.70 6.87
C PHE A 308 30.07 -14.82 7.66
N SER A 309 30.19 -15.78 8.59
CA SER A 309 31.41 -15.98 9.41
C SER A 309 32.69 -16.13 8.60
N ILE A 310 32.60 -16.84 7.48
CA ILE A 310 33.75 -17.24 6.64
C ILE A 310 33.84 -16.34 5.39
N ARG A 311 33.02 -15.29 5.28
CA ARG A 311 32.87 -14.50 4.05
C ARG A 311 33.56 -13.14 4.13
N GLY A 312 34.17 -12.76 3.00
CA GLY A 312 34.78 -11.45 2.80
C GLY A 312 33.76 -10.31 2.81
N ASP A 313 34.26 -9.09 2.88
CA ASP A 313 33.49 -7.85 2.70
C ASP A 313 34.10 -7.08 1.53
N PRO A 314 33.36 -6.83 0.44
CA PRO A 314 31.95 -7.13 0.19
C PRO A 314 31.68 -8.58 -0.25
N LEU A 315 30.43 -9.04 -0.07
CA LEU A 315 29.90 -10.28 -0.63
C LEU A 315 29.76 -10.17 -2.14
N ARG A 316 30.26 -11.18 -2.86
CA ARG A 316 30.19 -11.23 -4.32
C ARG A 316 29.05 -12.14 -4.79
N VAL A 317 28.04 -11.53 -5.40
CA VAL A 317 26.91 -12.22 -6.04
C VAL A 317 27.18 -12.28 -7.53
N CYS A 318 27.37 -13.48 -8.06
CA CYS A 318 27.70 -13.68 -9.47
C CYS A 318 26.50 -14.13 -10.29
N VAL A 319 26.46 -13.69 -11.55
CA VAL A 319 25.44 -14.07 -12.53
C VAL A 319 26.13 -14.40 -13.85
N GLY A 320 25.72 -15.49 -14.50
CA GLY A 320 26.19 -15.88 -15.84
C GLY A 320 25.12 -15.60 -16.89
N LYS A 321 24.53 -16.66 -17.44
CA LYS A 321 23.51 -16.58 -18.51
C LYS A 321 22.29 -15.72 -18.19
N GLU A 322 21.97 -15.52 -16.90
CA GLU A 322 20.82 -14.72 -16.44
C GLU A 322 21.11 -13.21 -16.30
N TRP A 323 22.24 -12.71 -16.81
CA TRP A 323 22.69 -11.31 -16.67
C TRP A 323 21.62 -10.28 -17.07
N TYR A 324 20.80 -10.57 -18.09
CA TYR A 324 19.77 -9.67 -18.62
C TYR A 324 18.63 -9.40 -17.62
N ARG A 325 18.47 -10.26 -16.60
CA ARG A 325 17.54 -10.02 -15.48
C ARG A 325 18.16 -9.21 -14.34
N PHE A 326 19.49 -9.11 -14.31
CA PHE A 326 20.26 -8.35 -13.34
C PHE A 326 21.19 -7.33 -14.03
N PRO A 327 20.64 -6.37 -14.82
CA PRO A 327 21.45 -5.38 -15.51
C PRO A 327 22.11 -4.37 -14.55
N SER A 328 21.69 -4.34 -13.28
CA SER A 328 22.26 -3.49 -12.23
C SER A 328 22.13 -4.12 -10.85
N SER A 329 22.88 -3.60 -9.88
CA SER A 329 22.79 -3.99 -8.47
C SER A 329 21.61 -3.35 -7.72
N PHE A 330 20.66 -2.69 -8.40
CA PHE A 330 19.56 -1.95 -7.75
C PHE A 330 18.65 -2.86 -6.90
N PHE A 331 18.50 -4.12 -7.31
CA PHE A 331 17.69 -5.12 -6.60
C PHE A 331 18.49 -5.93 -5.57
N LEU A 332 19.80 -5.65 -5.41
CA LEU A 332 20.61 -6.24 -4.36
C LEU A 332 20.60 -5.31 -3.13
N PRO A 333 20.51 -5.86 -1.91
CA PRO A 333 20.59 -5.04 -0.72
C PRO A 333 21.97 -4.42 -0.63
N GLN A 334 22.04 -3.11 -0.32
CA GLN A 334 23.33 -2.43 -0.13
C GLN A 334 24.18 -3.10 0.96
N MET A 335 23.52 -3.61 2.01
CA MET A 335 24.12 -4.37 3.10
C MET A 335 23.30 -5.63 3.37
N ALA A 336 23.93 -6.80 3.37
CA ALA A 336 23.32 -8.04 3.82
C ALA A 336 23.56 -8.22 5.32
N VAL A 337 22.58 -8.79 6.03
CA VAL A 337 22.68 -9.08 7.47
C VAL A 337 22.50 -10.58 7.70
N ASP A 338 23.43 -11.15 8.45
CA ASP A 338 23.43 -12.55 8.89
C ASP A 338 22.45 -12.79 10.06
N ALA A 339 22.08 -14.03 10.32
CA ALA A 339 21.44 -14.48 11.56
C ALA A 339 22.14 -13.99 12.84
N ARG A 340 23.45 -13.74 12.80
CA ARG A 340 24.24 -13.16 13.92
C ARG A 340 24.42 -11.64 13.86
N SER A 341 23.59 -10.92 13.11
CA SER A 341 23.65 -9.44 12.95
C SER A 341 24.94 -8.89 12.33
N ARG A 342 25.73 -9.72 11.65
CA ARG A 342 26.92 -9.28 10.90
C ARG A 342 26.50 -8.63 9.61
N LYS A 343 27.06 -7.45 9.31
CA LYS A 343 26.78 -6.72 8.09
C LYS A 343 27.91 -6.86 7.08
N ARG A 344 27.56 -7.01 5.80
CA ARG A 344 28.49 -7.03 4.67
C ARG A 344 27.92 -6.24 3.50
N GLY A 345 28.76 -5.51 2.77
CA GLY A 345 28.35 -4.92 1.49
C GLY A 345 28.04 -6.02 0.48
N VAL A 346 27.20 -5.73 -0.52
CA VAL A 346 26.91 -6.69 -1.61
C VAL A 346 27.29 -6.07 -2.95
N GLN A 347 28.00 -6.84 -3.77
CA GLN A 347 28.40 -6.45 -5.12
C GLN A 347 28.02 -7.54 -6.13
N LEU A 348 27.44 -7.09 -7.25
CA LEU A 348 27.10 -7.93 -8.40
C LEU A 348 28.35 -8.15 -9.28
N HIS A 349 28.62 -9.36 -9.70
CA HIS A 349 29.68 -9.66 -10.66
C HIS A 349 29.15 -10.59 -11.75
N PHE A 350 29.86 -10.63 -12.87
CA PHE A 350 29.52 -11.50 -13.99
C PHE A 350 30.55 -12.62 -14.10
N VAL A 351 30.07 -13.84 -14.31
CA VAL A 351 30.92 -14.97 -14.72
C VAL A 351 30.77 -15.17 -16.22
N LYS A 352 31.81 -15.69 -16.86
CA LYS A 352 31.77 -15.94 -18.30
C LYS A 352 30.65 -16.94 -18.62
N SER A 353 29.87 -16.62 -19.64
CA SER A 353 28.77 -17.44 -20.17
C SER A 353 28.88 -17.48 -21.71
N GLU A 354 27.96 -18.16 -22.38
CA GLU A 354 27.92 -18.21 -23.85
C GLU A 354 27.60 -16.84 -24.47
N PHE A 355 27.13 -15.89 -23.66
CA PHE A 355 26.99 -14.50 -24.08
C PHE A 355 28.36 -13.87 -24.39
N ALA A 356 28.51 -13.33 -25.60
CA ALA A 356 29.74 -12.70 -26.11
C ALA A 356 29.50 -11.22 -26.50
N GLY A 357 28.58 -10.54 -25.81
CA GLY A 357 28.35 -9.10 -25.96
C GLY A 357 28.97 -8.28 -24.82
N LEU A 358 28.86 -6.96 -24.91
CA LEU A 358 29.37 -6.04 -23.89
C LEU A 358 28.45 -6.00 -22.66
N LEU A 359 28.98 -6.37 -21.49
CA LEU A 359 28.26 -6.30 -20.21
C LEU A 359 28.43 -4.95 -19.49
N PRO A 360 27.47 -4.57 -18.61
CA PRO A 360 27.52 -3.33 -17.85
C PRO A 360 28.80 -3.18 -17.01
N LYS A 361 29.37 -1.97 -16.97
CA LYS A 361 30.52 -1.61 -16.11
C LYS A 361 30.05 -0.88 -14.86
N TYR A 362 30.74 -1.10 -13.74
CA TYR A 362 30.59 -0.28 -12.56
C TYR A 362 30.99 1.18 -12.79
N TYR A 363 30.24 2.09 -12.18
CA TYR A 363 30.67 3.49 -12.08
C TYR A 363 31.89 3.61 -11.16
N PRO A 364 32.81 4.56 -11.46
CA PRO A 364 33.93 4.85 -10.57
C PRO A 364 33.43 5.42 -9.24
N GLN A 365 34.12 5.10 -8.15
CA GLN A 365 33.81 5.69 -6.84
C GLN A 365 34.23 7.17 -6.81
N GLY A 366 33.38 8.04 -6.25
CA GLY A 366 33.64 9.48 -6.15
C GLY A 366 32.38 10.32 -5.93
N LYS A 367 32.49 11.65 -6.03
CA LYS A 367 31.38 12.61 -5.85
C LYS A 367 30.68 12.93 -7.19
N ILE A 368 29.36 13.04 -7.16
CA ILE A 368 28.54 13.60 -8.26
C ILE A 368 28.81 15.11 -8.35
N PRO A 369 28.98 15.71 -9.55
CA PRO A 369 28.73 15.16 -10.88
C PRO A 369 29.98 14.62 -11.61
N PHE A 370 31.15 14.62 -10.99
CA PHE A 370 32.39 14.23 -11.67
C PHE A 370 32.35 12.77 -12.16
N ILE A 371 31.81 11.85 -11.35
CA ILE A 371 31.72 10.43 -11.69
C ILE A 371 30.84 10.14 -12.91
N THR A 372 29.75 10.89 -13.11
CA THR A 372 28.81 10.69 -14.22
C THR A 372 29.26 11.37 -15.52
N ARG A 373 30.25 12.26 -15.45
CA ARG A 373 30.86 12.93 -16.61
C ARG A 373 32.07 12.19 -17.18
N ARG A 374 32.62 11.23 -16.43
CA ARG A 374 33.79 10.47 -16.86
C ARG A 374 33.39 9.44 -17.90
N ILE A 375 34.05 9.47 -19.05
CA ILE A 375 33.90 8.46 -20.10
C ILE A 375 34.43 7.12 -19.56
N PRO A 376 33.61 6.04 -19.51
CA PRO A 376 34.07 4.74 -19.03
C PRO A 376 35.11 4.14 -19.97
N THR A 377 36.19 3.58 -19.42
CA THR A 377 37.19 2.84 -20.20
C THR A 377 36.65 1.47 -20.60
N GLU A 378 37.26 0.85 -21.64
CA GLU A 378 36.89 -0.50 -22.10
C GLU A 378 35.41 -0.60 -22.48
N MET A 379 34.90 0.42 -23.16
CA MET A 379 33.60 0.41 -23.81
C MET A 379 33.85 0.51 -25.31
N ASN A 380 33.04 -0.20 -26.09
CA ASN A 380 33.07 -0.16 -27.55
C ASN A 380 31.65 0.07 -28.09
N ASP A 381 31.56 0.64 -29.27
CA ASP A 381 30.32 0.99 -29.98
C ASP A 381 29.75 -0.17 -30.82
N MET A 382 30.46 -1.30 -30.87
CA MET A 382 30.08 -2.49 -31.64
C MET A 382 29.48 -3.61 -30.78
N ASN A 383 29.25 -3.35 -29.48
CA ASN A 383 28.78 -4.35 -28.51
C ASN A 383 29.64 -5.63 -28.46
N GLN A 384 30.94 -5.49 -28.73
CA GLN A 384 31.92 -6.58 -28.66
C GLN A 384 32.19 -6.96 -27.20
N GLU A 385 32.43 -8.24 -26.98
CA GLU A 385 32.81 -8.79 -25.69
C GLU A 385 34.04 -8.08 -25.09
N GLU A 386 33.96 -7.78 -23.80
CA GLU A 386 35.05 -7.22 -23.02
C GLU A 386 35.37 -8.13 -21.83
N MET A 387 36.55 -8.76 -21.86
CA MET A 387 36.94 -9.78 -20.87
C MET A 387 37.11 -9.22 -19.46
N SER A 388 37.36 -7.92 -19.31
CA SER A 388 37.48 -7.26 -18.00
C SER A 388 36.18 -7.25 -17.18
N ARG A 389 35.04 -7.61 -17.79
CA ARG A 389 33.73 -7.70 -17.10
C ARG A 389 33.55 -8.96 -16.27
N TYR A 390 34.36 -9.99 -16.52
CA TYR A 390 34.18 -11.29 -15.89
C TYR A 390 35.10 -11.48 -14.69
N VAL A 391 34.59 -12.17 -13.68
CA VAL A 391 35.39 -12.67 -12.56
C VAL A 391 35.47 -14.19 -12.60
N PRO A 392 36.56 -14.80 -12.08
CA PRO A 392 36.62 -16.25 -11.92
C PRO A 392 35.52 -16.74 -10.97
N LEU A 393 34.90 -17.87 -11.31
CA LEU A 393 33.82 -18.48 -10.53
C LEU A 393 34.22 -18.73 -9.07
N ASP A 394 35.50 -19.01 -8.82
CA ASP A 394 36.04 -19.26 -7.48
C ASP A 394 35.97 -18.06 -6.54
N THR A 395 35.86 -16.85 -7.09
CA THR A 395 35.76 -15.63 -6.29
C THR A 395 34.33 -15.32 -5.85
N CYS A 396 33.33 -16.05 -6.35
CA CYS A 396 31.92 -15.81 -6.07
C CYS A 396 31.50 -16.43 -4.73
N ASP A 397 30.81 -15.66 -3.88
CA ASP A 397 30.19 -16.18 -2.65
C ASP A 397 28.83 -16.80 -2.95
N TYR A 398 28.09 -16.16 -3.84
CA TYR A 398 26.76 -16.59 -4.29
C TYR A 398 26.72 -16.60 -5.81
N LEU A 399 25.93 -17.51 -6.36
CA LEU A 399 25.69 -17.63 -7.79
C LEU A 399 24.18 -17.73 -8.03
N ILE A 400 23.66 -16.94 -8.96
CA ILE A 400 22.25 -17.02 -9.38
C ILE A 400 22.21 -17.69 -10.74
N ASP A 401 21.44 -18.77 -10.85
CA ASP A 401 21.31 -19.51 -12.09
C ASP A 401 19.92 -20.12 -12.31
N LEU A 402 19.58 -20.34 -13.59
CA LEU A 402 18.41 -21.12 -14.02
C LEU A 402 18.86 -22.52 -14.42
N GLU A 403 18.44 -23.54 -13.67
CA GLU A 403 18.75 -24.94 -13.97
C GLU A 403 18.07 -25.36 -15.27
N THR A 404 18.85 -25.48 -16.35
CA THR A 404 18.39 -25.99 -17.65
C THR A 404 19.17 -27.26 -17.99
N PRO A 405 18.73 -28.44 -17.53
CA PRO A 405 19.48 -29.70 -17.70
C PRO A 405 19.79 -30.05 -19.16
N ASP A 406 18.93 -29.60 -20.09
CA ASP A 406 19.05 -29.92 -21.52
C ASP A 406 19.90 -28.90 -22.31
N GLN A 407 20.41 -27.86 -21.63
CA GLN A 407 21.21 -26.78 -22.23
C GLN A 407 22.42 -26.50 -21.34
N THR A 408 23.36 -27.44 -21.33
CA THR A 408 24.62 -27.32 -20.59
C THR A 408 25.79 -27.19 -21.56
N THR A 409 26.63 -26.19 -21.33
CA THR A 409 27.90 -26.00 -22.04
C THR A 409 29.05 -25.92 -21.03
N ASP A 410 30.30 -25.87 -21.52
CA ASP A 410 31.47 -25.71 -20.65
C ASP A 410 31.44 -24.39 -19.86
N LEU A 411 30.85 -23.33 -20.44
CA LEU A 411 30.69 -22.02 -19.81
C LEU A 411 29.38 -21.89 -19.00
N GLU A 412 28.37 -22.71 -19.30
CA GLU A 412 27.08 -22.74 -18.61
C GLU A 412 26.77 -24.15 -18.07
N PRO A 413 27.60 -24.68 -17.14
CA PRO A 413 27.38 -26.00 -16.58
C PRO A 413 26.15 -26.02 -15.67
N ASN A 414 25.63 -27.21 -15.38
CA ASN A 414 24.59 -27.37 -14.37
C ASN A 414 25.19 -27.23 -12.96
N TYR A 415 25.16 -26.02 -12.40
CA TYR A 415 25.66 -25.76 -11.04
C TYR A 415 24.93 -26.59 -9.98
N GLY A 416 23.70 -27.03 -10.26
CA GLY A 416 22.92 -27.90 -9.39
C GLY A 416 23.47 -29.30 -9.20
N SER A 417 24.30 -29.80 -10.13
CA SER A 417 25.01 -31.08 -9.98
C SER A 417 26.35 -30.96 -9.27
N MET A 418 26.88 -29.74 -9.08
CA MET A 418 28.18 -29.50 -8.43
C MET A 418 28.03 -29.39 -6.90
N THR A 419 27.54 -30.44 -6.25
CA THR A 419 27.20 -30.44 -4.81
C THR A 419 28.40 -30.21 -3.89
N ASP A 420 29.61 -30.50 -4.36
CA ASP A 420 30.85 -30.30 -3.59
C ASP A 420 31.29 -28.83 -3.58
N THR A 421 30.87 -28.05 -4.60
CA THR A 421 31.26 -26.63 -4.76
C THR A 421 30.13 -25.69 -4.38
N PHE A 422 28.87 -26.07 -4.65
CA PHE A 422 27.71 -25.21 -4.46
C PHE A 422 26.63 -25.91 -3.63
N ARG A 423 26.14 -25.17 -2.63
CA ARG A 423 24.97 -25.52 -1.85
C ARG A 423 23.78 -24.71 -2.34
N ARG A 424 22.65 -25.36 -2.64
CA ARG A 424 21.39 -24.67 -2.92
C ARG A 424 20.91 -23.94 -1.67
N LEU A 425 20.75 -22.62 -1.73
CA LEU A 425 20.15 -21.84 -0.64
C LEU A 425 18.65 -21.71 -0.78
N TYR A 426 18.23 -21.29 -1.97
CA TYR A 426 16.83 -21.02 -2.25
C TYR A 426 16.55 -21.38 -3.70
N THR A 427 15.43 -22.06 -3.93
CA THR A 427 15.01 -22.51 -5.25
C THR A 427 13.54 -22.15 -5.44
N HIS A 428 13.22 -21.57 -6.58
CA HIS A 428 11.85 -21.23 -6.95
C HIS A 428 11.53 -21.78 -8.35
N PRO A 429 10.33 -22.35 -8.58
CA PRO A 429 9.92 -22.71 -9.92
C PRO A 429 9.83 -21.46 -10.80
N PHE A 430 10.46 -21.53 -11.97
CA PHE A 430 10.58 -20.43 -12.91
C PHE A 430 10.18 -20.89 -14.30
N LEU A 431 9.33 -20.10 -14.95
CA LEU A 431 8.71 -20.49 -16.21
C LEU A 431 9.73 -20.48 -17.36
N LEU A 432 9.85 -21.60 -18.06
CA LEU A 432 10.70 -21.71 -19.24
C LEU A 432 9.96 -21.18 -20.47
N SER A 433 10.41 -20.02 -20.96
CA SER A 433 9.88 -19.41 -22.18
C SER A 433 9.92 -20.38 -23.37
N SER A 434 11.07 -20.99 -23.63
CA SER A 434 11.31 -21.87 -24.78
C SER A 434 10.41 -23.11 -24.83
N LYS A 435 9.96 -23.59 -23.66
CA LYS A 435 9.14 -24.81 -23.53
C LYS A 435 7.68 -24.54 -23.18
N SER A 436 7.28 -23.28 -23.06
CA SER A 436 5.93 -22.89 -22.65
C SER A 436 5.21 -22.15 -23.75
N HIS A 437 3.95 -22.52 -23.99
CA HIS A 437 3.15 -21.92 -25.06
C HIS A 437 2.81 -20.45 -24.76
N TRP A 438 3.06 -19.56 -25.72
CA TRP A 438 3.00 -18.11 -25.54
C TRP A 438 1.69 -17.59 -24.90
N PHE A 439 0.54 -18.11 -25.35
CA PHE A 439 -0.77 -17.71 -24.85
C PHE A 439 -0.96 -18.03 -23.35
N TYR A 440 -0.55 -19.22 -22.90
CA TYR A 440 -0.73 -19.65 -21.51
C TYR A 440 0.31 -19.06 -20.55
N ARG A 441 1.39 -18.45 -21.09
CA ARG A 441 2.31 -17.58 -20.33
C ARG A 441 1.72 -16.20 -20.08
N ALA A 442 1.01 -15.66 -21.08
CA ALA A 442 0.39 -14.32 -20.99
C ALA A 442 -0.93 -14.35 -20.20
N PHE A 443 -1.70 -15.43 -20.33
CA PHE A 443 -3.02 -15.58 -19.71
C PHE A 443 -3.11 -16.89 -18.93
N PHE A 444 -3.23 -16.78 -17.61
CA PHE A 444 -3.36 -17.94 -16.72
C PHE A 444 -4.79 -18.51 -16.76
N ILE A 445 -4.92 -19.76 -17.19
CA ILE A 445 -6.16 -20.53 -17.15
C ILE A 445 -5.97 -21.69 -16.16
N PRO A 446 -6.77 -21.76 -15.08
CA PRO A 446 -6.67 -22.83 -14.10
C PRO A 446 -6.68 -24.22 -14.75
N ARG A 447 -5.79 -25.11 -14.29
CA ARG A 447 -5.56 -26.49 -14.81
C ARG A 447 -5.00 -26.60 -16.24
N VAL A 448 -5.35 -25.70 -17.16
CA VAL A 448 -4.88 -25.75 -18.56
C VAL A 448 -3.48 -25.17 -18.69
N SER A 449 -3.22 -24.00 -18.10
CA SER A 449 -1.88 -23.39 -18.13
C SER A 449 -0.84 -24.32 -17.51
N ALA A 450 -1.16 -24.96 -16.38
CA ALA A 450 -0.25 -25.91 -15.73
C ALA A 450 0.17 -27.11 -16.61
N ARG A 451 -0.64 -27.50 -17.60
CA ARG A 451 -0.30 -28.57 -18.57
C ARG A 451 0.47 -28.05 -19.79
N LYS A 452 0.46 -26.74 -20.03
CA LYS A 452 1.00 -26.09 -21.24
C LYS A 452 2.17 -25.15 -20.97
N THR A 453 2.58 -25.03 -19.71
CA THR A 453 3.77 -24.29 -19.28
C THR A 453 4.72 -25.21 -18.55
N ALA A 454 5.99 -25.15 -18.92
CA ALA A 454 7.07 -25.88 -18.28
C ALA A 454 7.82 -24.94 -17.32
N PHE A 455 8.27 -25.50 -16.19
CA PHE A 455 9.03 -24.77 -15.18
C PHE A 455 10.38 -25.46 -14.96
N ALA A 456 11.39 -24.64 -14.66
CA ALA A 456 12.71 -25.06 -14.21
C ALA A 456 13.00 -24.43 -12.85
N ASN A 457 14.05 -24.90 -12.18
CA ASN A 457 14.46 -24.37 -10.90
C ASN A 457 15.32 -23.12 -11.11
N TYR A 458 14.88 -22.00 -10.56
CA TYR A 458 15.70 -20.80 -10.44
C TYR A 458 16.28 -20.74 -9.05
N THR A 459 17.60 -20.82 -8.97
CA THR A 459 18.27 -21.16 -7.72
C THR A 459 19.37 -20.15 -7.42
N ILE A 460 19.40 -19.74 -6.16
CA ILE A 460 20.54 -19.05 -5.57
C ILE A 460 21.39 -20.11 -4.90
N TYR A 461 22.63 -20.23 -5.36
CA TYR A 461 23.64 -21.11 -4.81
C TYR A 461 24.56 -20.33 -3.88
N GLN A 462 24.96 -20.96 -2.80
CA GLN A 462 26.06 -20.53 -1.95
C GLN A 462 27.27 -21.39 -2.23
N ARG A 463 28.42 -20.78 -2.52
CA ARG A 463 29.66 -21.52 -2.73
C ARG A 463 30.17 -22.09 -1.42
N ILE A 464 30.47 -23.38 -1.34
CA ILE A 464 31.03 -24.01 -0.15
C ILE A 464 32.52 -23.62 -0.07
N PRO A 465 33.02 -23.09 1.07
CA PRO A 465 34.44 -22.81 1.22
C PRO A 465 35.24 -24.11 1.07
N PRO A 466 36.37 -24.12 0.36
CA PRO A 466 37.21 -25.31 0.29
C PRO A 466 37.65 -25.67 1.72
N THR A 467 37.35 -26.89 2.16
CA THR A 467 37.92 -27.43 3.41
C THR A 467 39.42 -27.52 3.21
N THR A 468 40.20 -26.67 3.88
CA THR A 468 41.64 -26.88 4.04
C THR A 468 41.82 -28.22 4.75
N ARG A 469 42.12 -29.29 3.98
CA ARG A 469 42.81 -30.44 4.55
C ARG A 469 44.19 -29.93 4.96
N ALA A 470 44.40 -29.82 6.27
CA ALA A 470 45.70 -29.59 6.87
C ALA A 470 46.67 -30.71 6.48
#